data_AF-A0A962SQ16-F1
#
_entry.id   AF-A0A962SQ16-F1
#
_cell.length_a   1.000
_cell.length_b   1.000
_cell.length_c   1.000
_cell.angle_alpha   90.00
_cell.angle_beta   90.00
_cell.angle_gamma   90.00
#
_symmetry.space_group_name_H-M   'P 1'
#
loop_
_entity.id
_entity.type
_entity.pdbx_description
1 polymer ?
#
loop_
_entity_poly.entity_id
_entity_poly.type
_entity_poly.pdbx_seq_one_letter_code
_entity_poly.pdbx_strand_id
1 'polypeptide(L)' 'MITLHKVDQLRRQLSSWRLAGQRIALVPTMGNLHVGHLRLVERAKMLADRV' A
#
# COMPACT_ATOMS: atom_id res chain seq x y z
N MET A 1 -1.25 -1.02 10.25
CA MET A 1 0.04 -0.87 9.55
C MET A 1 0.73 -2.21 9.59
N ILE A 2 1.12 -2.76 8.43
CA ILE A 2 1.82 -4.03 8.31
C ILE A 2 3.15 -3.79 7.58
N THR A 3 4.20 -4.52 7.97
CA THR A 3 5.51 -4.45 7.29
C THR A 3 5.88 -5.86 6.85
N LEU A 4 6.18 -6.02 5.57
CA LEU A 4 6.49 -7.31 4.95
C LEU A 4 7.85 -7.20 4.25
N HIS A 5 8.70 -8.20 4.46
CA HIS A 5 10.07 -8.21 3.90
C HIS A 5 10.27 -9.27 2.81
N LYS A 6 9.26 -10.11 2.56
CA LYS A 6 9.31 -11.16 1.54
C LYS A 6 8.17 -11.02 0.53
N VAL A 7 8.48 -11.30 -0.73
CA VAL A 7 7.53 -11.17 -1.85
C VAL A 7 6.35 -12.13 -1.71
N ASP A 8 6.56 -13.33 -1.17
CA ASP A 8 5.50 -14.33 -0.96
C ASP A 8 4.49 -13.86 0.09
N GLN A 9 4.95 -13.22 1.17
CA GLN A 9 4.09 -12.61 2.19
C GLN A 9 3.26 -11.48 1.59
N LEU A 10 3.87 -10.59 0.79
CA LEU A 10 3.17 -9.51 0.11
C LEU A 10 2.08 -10.05 -0.82
N ARG A 11 2.41 -11.06 -1.64
CA ARG A 11 1.43 -11.67 -2.56
C ARG A 11 0.24 -12.28 -1.81
N ARG A 12 0.47 -12.99 -0.71
CA ARG A 12 -0.62 -13.54 0.14
C ARG A 12 -1.54 -12.45 0.65
N GLN A 13 -0.98 -11.34 1.14
CA GLN A 13 -1.77 -10.21 1.63
C GLN A 13 -2.56 -9.50 0.53
N LEU A 14 -1.95 -9.28 -0.64
CA LEU A 14 -2.64 -8.66 -1.78
C LEU A 14 -3.77 -9.54 -2.29
N SER A 15 -3.59 -10.87 -2.30
CA SER A 15 -4.63 -11.82 -2.69
C SER A 15 -5.85 -11.75 -1.77
N SER A 16 -5.66 -11.66 -0.45
CA SER A 16 -6.78 -11.57 0.49
C SER A 16 -7.58 -10.26 0.32
N TRP A 17 -6.90 -9.13 0.09
CA TRP A 17 -7.57 -7.85 -0.20
C TRP A 17 -8.33 -7.89 -1.53
N ARG A 18 -7.75 -8.48 -2.58
CA ARG A 18 -8.43 -8.64 -3.86
C ARG A 18 -9.66 -9.54 -3.77
N LEU A 19 -9.56 -10.65 -3.03
CA LEU A 19 -10.70 -11.55 -2.78
C LEU A 19 -11.83 -10.86 -2.02
N ALA A 20 -11.49 -9.91 -1.15
CA ALA A 20 -12.45 -9.06 -0.45
C ALA A 20 -12.98 -7.88 -1.31
N GLY A 21 -12.64 -7.82 -2.61
CA GLY A 21 -13.07 -6.76 -3.52
C GLY A 21 -12.46 -5.37 -3.24
N GLN A 22 -11.41 -5.30 -2.42
CA GLN A 22 -10.80 -4.04 -2.01
C GLN A 22 -9.92 -3.47 -3.13
N ARG A 23 -10.09 -2.17 -3.40
CA ARG A 23 -9.19 -1.41 -4.28
C ARG A 23 -7.90 -1.12 -3.53
N ILE A 24 -6.77 -1.26 -4.21
CA ILE A 24 -5.42 -1.12 -3.64
C ILE A 24 -4.67 -0.04 -4.43
N ALA A 25 -4.13 0.96 -3.74
CA ALA A 25 -3.23 1.96 -4.30
C ALA A 25 -1.79 1.66 -3.89
N LEU A 26 -0.82 2.00 -4.74
CA LEU A 26 0.60 1.79 -4.48
C LEU A 26 1.33 3.13 -4.49
N VAL A 27 2.12 3.40 -3.45
CA VAL A 27 3.07 4.51 -3.40
C VAL A 27 4.49 3.94 -3.33
N PRO A 28 5.17 3.73 -4.48
CA PRO A 28 6.52 3.20 -4.49
C PRO A 28 7.51 4.27 -4.01
N THR A 29 8.40 3.92 -3.08
CA THR A 29 9.45 4.82 -2.57
C THR A 29 10.75 4.05 -2.37
N MET A 30 11.88 4.76 -2.26
CA MET A 30 13.17 4.19 -1.89
C MET A 30 13.55 4.48 -0.42
N GLY A 31 12.62 4.96 0.41
CA GLY A 31 12.88 5.42 1.78
C GLY A 31 13.16 6.92 1.89
N ASN A 32 13.80 7.34 2.99
CA ASN A 32 14.07 8.75 3.34
C ASN A 32 12.84 9.67 3.20
N LEU A 33 11.75 9.28 3.86
CA LEU A 33 10.44 9.89 3.67
C LEU A 33 10.37 11.32 4.24
N HIS A 34 9.63 12.17 3.54
CA HIS A 34 9.38 13.57 3.91
C HIS A 34 7.94 13.95 3.53
N VAL A 35 7.53 15.19 3.82
CA VAL A 35 6.13 15.65 3.65
C VAL A 35 5.56 15.38 2.25
N GLY A 36 6.36 15.55 1.20
CA GLY A 36 5.97 15.19 -0.18
C GLY A 36 5.50 13.74 -0.33
N HIS A 37 6.22 12.77 0.23
CA HIS A 37 5.82 11.36 0.22
C HIS A 37 4.50 11.14 0.98
N LEU A 38 4.32 11.81 2.12
CA LEU A 38 3.09 11.70 2.91
C LEU A 38 1.88 12.24 2.15
N ARG A 39 2.04 13.31 1.35
CA ARG A 39 0.96 13.82 0.50
C ARG A 39 0.50 12.79 -0.55
N LEU A 40 1.43 12.01 -1.11
CA LEU A 40 1.08 10.92 -2.02
C LEU A 40 0.30 9.81 -1.30
N VAL A 41 0.72 9.43 -0.09
CA VAL A 41 0.00 8.44 0.74
C VAL A 41 -1.41 8.91 1.09
N GLU A 42 -1.58 10.17 1.51
CA GLU A 42 -2.89 10.73 1.80
C GLU A 42 -3.80 10.76 0.57
N ARG A 43 -3.24 11.08 -0.61
CA ARG A 43 -3.99 10.97 -1.87
C ARG A 43 -4.39 9.54 -2.19
N ALA A 44 -3.50 8.58 -2.00
CA ALA A 44 -3.75 7.16 -2.24
C ALA A 44 -4.90 6.62 -1.36
N LYS A 45 -4.93 7.00 -0.07
CA LYS A 45 -6.00 6.61 0.86
C LYS A 45 -7.40 7.11 0.46
N MET A 46 -7.48 8.23 -0.26
CA MET A 46 -8.76 8.74 -0.77
C MET A 46 -9.24 7.99 -2.01
N LEU A 47 -8.35 7.28 -2.72
CA LEU A 47 -8.65 6.65 -4.00
C LEU A 47 -8.88 5.14 -3.91
N ALA A 48 -8.49 4.51 -2.79
CA ALA A 48 -8.49 3.06 -2.60
C ALA A 48 -8.78 2.68 -1.15
N ASP A 49 -9.19 1.45 -0.91
CA ASP A 49 -9.51 0.93 0.42
C ASP A 49 -8.23 0.53 1.20
N ARG A 50 -7.15 0.24 0.45
CA ARG A 50 -5.82 -0.12 0.95
C ARG A 50 -4.73 0.68 0.25
N VAL A 51 -3.70 1.03 1.00
CA VAL A 51 -2.45 1.66 0.54
C VAL A 51 -1.27 0.82 1.02
#